data_AF-A0A3D2X4X9-F1
#
_entry.id   AF-A0A3D2X4X9-F1
#
_cell.length_a   1.000
_cell.length_b   1.000
_cell.length_c   1.000
_cell.angle_alpha   90.00
_cell.angle_beta   90.00
_cell.angle_gamma   90.00
#
_symmetry.space_group_name_H-M   'P 1'
#
loop_
_entity.id
_entity.type
_entity.pdbx_description
1 polymer ?
#
loop_
_entity_poly.entity_id
_entity_poly.type
_entity_poly.pdbx_seq_one_letter_code
_entity_poly.pdbx_strand_id
1 'polypeptide(L)'
;SELEGYNSEVEFNHREADFFCECSNLPLAAVKTFYGHSESMTMAHVEDACAILANLTLNCQEVTVHLEDTFKLLMNNSEMCLFKRTIALYQDFKKDGLVNQELMRRIDNMVDRINSVDKILSLYTNHSVTLERKEFEELYLSLVVETEPEETTNNDTADIKAMVDSLHGSMRQIFNFVELEKEKEVPFTKAVDYFVNAEDRLSPDDEMRLKRREITKLYYEIYERAFLISYKKQKAIPKAIDLFLRYGFVDERLLTEQQLHSLCKLDAGTNEGPCRIYTLYEWFSLIMQGKREPSKSEFDLEYVDHLRALRKKGEITESVEKELLVDVEKKLHYEVTNMFAYNNKLLNGQISIFIPILYKEQFYNVVERAMLTKQKINDSFEKVLAIDYSAFHRESLYVNAEAGIEKEYIMKQVLPEIIILPVVGSNGSMWQEISIKRRNNPGRFLFPQFIDSNLDDIMIKLFARFRWELCRCIQGTAWNDLKHKSLTSEYVDYIQFYRRNHDLSEERKEKLKLQIQKGRNNTREIFVIDYEAWIKGEASGAIRLNKVARDLLATYCPFSKEIREKLATQPLFVEAFARYQRNTTKKIRELELRFHALTKEKIELTKELEDTMSFYREL
;
A
#
# COMPACT_ATOMS: atom_id res chain seq x y z
N SER A 1 0.86 -4.88 -35.85
CA SER A 1 2.06 -5.45 -36.48
C SER A 1 1.62 -6.58 -37.38
N GLU A 2 2.06 -6.60 -38.63
CA GLU A 2 1.88 -7.78 -39.48
C GLU A 2 2.75 -8.92 -38.93
N LEU A 3 2.24 -10.15 -38.97
CA LEU A 3 2.98 -11.34 -38.54
C LEU A 3 4.01 -11.66 -39.65
N GLU A 4 5.26 -11.28 -39.42
CA GLU A 4 6.37 -11.69 -40.27
C GLU A 4 6.76 -13.14 -39.92
N GLY A 5 6.86 -14.01 -40.94
CA GLY A 5 7.32 -15.38 -40.74
C GLY A 5 8.78 -15.40 -40.31
N TYR A 6 9.15 -16.33 -39.42
CA TYR A 6 10.54 -16.53 -39.04
C TYR A 6 11.41 -16.78 -40.28
N ASN A 7 12.33 -15.85 -40.55
CA ASN A 7 13.30 -15.96 -41.63
C ASN A 7 14.67 -15.68 -41.04
N SER A 8 15.46 -16.72 -40.80
CA SER A 8 16.84 -16.56 -40.34
C SER A 8 17.72 -16.17 -41.53
N GLU A 9 18.53 -15.12 -41.35
CA GLU A 9 19.57 -14.76 -42.32
C GLU A 9 20.78 -15.71 -42.25
N VAL A 10 20.84 -16.60 -41.24
CA VAL A 10 21.98 -17.47 -40.94
C VAL A 10 21.54 -18.94 -41.04
N GLU A 11 21.82 -19.57 -42.18
CA GLU A 11 21.55 -21.00 -42.38
C GLU A 11 22.53 -21.84 -41.55
N PHE A 12 22.03 -22.57 -40.55
CA PHE A 12 22.87 -23.42 -39.71
C PHE A 12 23.41 -24.63 -40.52
N ASN A 13 24.73 -24.75 -40.61
CA ASN A 13 25.36 -25.85 -41.33
C ASN A 13 25.36 -27.15 -40.50
N HIS A 14 24.26 -27.91 -40.58
CA HIS A 14 24.08 -29.18 -39.89
C HIS A 14 25.22 -30.19 -40.09
N ARG A 15 25.89 -30.15 -41.26
CA ARG A 15 26.96 -31.09 -41.60
C ARG A 15 28.21 -30.94 -40.73
N GLU A 16 28.52 -29.71 -40.30
CA GLU A 16 29.67 -29.45 -39.42
C GLU A 16 29.38 -29.93 -38.00
N ALA A 17 28.16 -29.73 -37.49
CA ALA A 17 27.75 -30.26 -36.19
C ALA A 17 27.78 -31.79 -36.14
N ASP A 18 27.27 -32.45 -37.18
CA ASP A 18 27.28 -33.92 -37.30
C ASP A 18 28.71 -34.48 -37.28
N PHE A 19 29.67 -33.79 -37.91
CA PHE A 19 31.08 -34.17 -37.86
C PHE A 19 31.62 -34.21 -36.41
N PHE A 20 31.37 -33.18 -35.61
CA PHE A 20 31.81 -33.16 -34.20
C PHE A 20 31.07 -34.18 -33.33
N CYS A 21 29.79 -34.45 -33.60
CA CYS A 21 29.04 -35.52 -32.95
C CYS A 21 29.66 -36.90 -33.23
N GLU A 22 30.04 -37.19 -34.48
CA GLU A 22 30.72 -38.44 -34.82
C GLU A 22 32.14 -38.51 -34.23
N CYS A 23 32.86 -37.40 -34.15
CA CYS A 23 34.14 -37.34 -33.44
C CYS A 23 34.01 -37.70 -31.95
N SER A 24 32.87 -37.41 -31.32
CA SER A 24 32.61 -37.79 -29.92
C SER A 24 32.44 -39.30 -29.71
N ASN A 25 32.09 -40.04 -30.77
CA ASN A 25 31.95 -41.50 -30.75
C ASN A 25 33.29 -42.25 -30.90
N LEU A 26 34.39 -41.53 -31.13
CA LEU A 26 35.71 -42.14 -31.32
C LEU A 26 36.24 -42.78 -30.02
N PRO A 27 36.92 -43.94 -30.10
CA PRO A 27 37.54 -44.56 -28.94
C PRO A 27 38.55 -43.63 -28.25
N LEU A 28 38.51 -43.58 -26.92
CA LEU A 28 39.32 -42.69 -26.08
C LEU A 28 40.84 -42.82 -26.32
N ALA A 29 41.30 -43.99 -26.77
CA ALA A 29 42.68 -44.23 -27.15
C ALA A 29 43.09 -43.46 -28.43
N ALA A 30 42.22 -43.43 -29.45
CA ALA A 30 42.46 -42.70 -30.70
C ALA A 30 42.44 -41.18 -30.47
N VAL A 31 41.51 -40.69 -29.65
CA VAL A 31 41.40 -39.28 -29.24
C VAL A 31 42.69 -38.82 -28.55
N LYS A 32 43.20 -39.60 -27.58
CA LYS A 32 44.46 -39.27 -26.89
C LYS A 32 45.67 -39.24 -27.81
N THR A 33 45.76 -40.16 -28.77
CA THR A 33 46.87 -40.18 -29.73
C THR A 33 46.79 -39.02 -30.72
N PHE A 34 45.59 -38.65 -31.19
CA PHE A 34 45.39 -37.57 -32.14
C PHE A 34 45.65 -36.18 -31.53
N TYR A 35 44.99 -35.86 -30.41
CA TYR A 35 45.15 -34.55 -29.74
C TYR A 35 46.45 -34.42 -28.93
N GLY A 36 47.14 -35.54 -28.67
CA GLY A 36 48.46 -35.54 -28.02
C GLY A 36 49.63 -35.23 -28.95
N HIS A 37 49.41 -35.15 -30.27
CA HIS A 37 50.48 -34.98 -31.25
C HIS A 37 50.93 -33.52 -31.44
N SER A 38 50.01 -32.56 -31.38
CA SER A 38 50.30 -31.13 -31.56
C SER A 38 49.29 -30.26 -30.81
N GLU A 39 49.79 -29.36 -29.98
CA GLU A 39 48.98 -28.39 -29.25
C GLU A 39 48.18 -27.47 -30.20
N SER A 40 48.80 -27.05 -31.31
CA SER A 40 48.15 -26.17 -32.29
C SER A 40 46.95 -26.83 -32.99
N MET A 41 47.01 -28.14 -33.27
CA MET A 41 45.88 -28.86 -33.88
C MET A 41 44.72 -29.00 -32.91
N THR A 42 45.01 -29.28 -31.64
CA THR A 42 44.01 -29.38 -30.59
C THR A 42 43.34 -28.04 -30.34
N MET A 43 44.11 -26.96 -30.28
CA MET A 43 43.56 -25.60 -30.12
C MET A 43 42.65 -25.19 -31.28
N ALA A 44 43.07 -25.41 -32.53
CA ALA A 44 42.23 -25.10 -33.70
C ALA A 44 40.92 -25.89 -33.69
N HIS A 45 40.96 -27.19 -33.35
CA HIS A 45 39.76 -28.02 -33.26
C HIS A 45 38.81 -27.59 -32.13
N VAL A 46 39.35 -27.06 -31.03
CA VAL A 46 38.55 -26.49 -29.94
C VAL A 46 37.95 -25.15 -30.36
N GLU A 47 38.69 -24.31 -31.08
CA GLU A 47 38.19 -23.04 -31.62
C GLU A 47 37.03 -23.25 -32.60
N ASP A 48 37.14 -24.23 -33.51
CA ASP A 48 36.08 -24.58 -34.46
C ASP A 48 34.83 -25.11 -33.73
N ALA A 49 35.00 -26.00 -32.74
CA ALA A 49 33.89 -26.50 -31.92
C ALA A 49 33.19 -25.37 -31.15
N CYS A 50 33.97 -24.44 -30.59
CA CYS A 50 33.45 -23.26 -29.90
C CYS A 50 32.68 -22.34 -30.86
N ALA A 51 33.16 -22.15 -32.10
CA ALA A 51 32.47 -21.34 -33.10
C ALA A 51 31.11 -21.95 -33.49
N ILE A 52 31.03 -23.27 -33.67
CA ILE A 52 29.77 -23.97 -33.95
C ILE A 52 28.80 -23.85 -32.77
N LEU A 53 29.28 -24.04 -31.54
CA LEU A 53 28.46 -23.87 -30.33
C LEU A 53 27.96 -22.44 -30.17
N ALA A 54 28.79 -21.44 -30.48
CA ALA A 54 28.39 -20.04 -30.46
C ALA A 54 27.29 -19.76 -31.50
N ASN A 55 27.42 -20.29 -32.73
CA ASN A 55 26.41 -20.17 -33.77
C ASN A 55 25.10 -20.88 -33.41
N LEU A 56 25.14 -22.07 -32.80
CA LEU A 56 23.95 -22.76 -32.28
C LEU A 56 23.27 -21.93 -31.20
N THR A 57 24.05 -21.36 -30.27
CA THR A 57 23.53 -20.55 -29.18
C THR A 57 22.84 -19.30 -29.72
N LEU A 58 23.43 -18.64 -30.72
CA LEU A 58 22.86 -17.46 -31.35
C LEU A 58 21.54 -17.77 -32.08
N ASN A 59 21.50 -18.86 -32.85
CA ASN A 59 20.27 -19.31 -33.52
C ASN A 59 19.16 -19.63 -32.51
N CYS A 60 19.50 -20.33 -31.42
CA CYS A 60 18.55 -20.59 -30.33
C CYS A 60 18.02 -19.29 -29.69
N GLN A 61 18.88 -18.28 -29.50
CA GLN A 61 18.47 -16.99 -28.99
C GLN A 61 17.52 -16.26 -29.95
N GLU A 62 17.81 -16.23 -31.25
CA GLU A 62 16.96 -15.61 -32.26
C GLU A 62 15.57 -16.26 -32.33
N VAL A 63 15.52 -17.59 -32.35
CA VAL A 63 14.24 -18.35 -32.30
C VAL A 63 13.48 -18.04 -31.01
N THR A 64 14.18 -17.94 -29.88
CA THR A 64 13.57 -17.62 -28.58
C THR A 64 12.95 -16.24 -28.58
N VAL A 65 13.67 -15.22 -29.06
CA VAL A 65 13.17 -13.85 -29.15
C VAL A 65 11.95 -13.76 -30.08
N HIS A 66 12.02 -14.41 -31.24
CA HIS A 66 10.88 -14.44 -32.17
C HIS A 66 9.65 -15.13 -31.57
N LEU A 67 9.85 -16.24 -30.85
CA LEU A 67 8.78 -16.92 -30.12
C LEU A 67 8.18 -16.03 -29.03
N GLU A 68 9.00 -15.33 -28.25
CA GLU A 68 8.53 -14.41 -27.21
C GLU A 68 7.72 -13.25 -27.79
N ASP A 69 8.17 -12.65 -28.88
CA ASP A 69 7.46 -11.52 -29.50
C ASP A 69 6.14 -11.96 -30.14
N THR A 70 6.12 -13.13 -30.77
CA THR A 70 4.87 -13.73 -31.28
C THR A 70 3.93 -14.12 -30.13
N PHE A 71 4.47 -14.65 -29.04
CA PHE A 71 3.71 -15.04 -27.87
C PHE A 71 3.08 -13.82 -27.17
N LYS A 72 3.79 -12.67 -27.13
CA LYS A 72 3.25 -11.39 -26.62
C LYS A 72 2.04 -10.86 -27.40
N LEU A 73 1.89 -11.23 -28.69
CA LEU A 73 0.70 -10.88 -29.48
C LEU A 73 -0.52 -11.73 -29.08
N LEU A 74 -0.28 -13.00 -28.73
CA LEU A 74 -1.31 -13.91 -28.28
C LEU A 74 -1.74 -13.59 -26.83
N MET A 75 -0.76 -13.34 -25.96
CA MET A 75 -0.93 -13.04 -24.54
C MET A 75 0.01 -11.93 -24.07
N ASN A 76 -0.56 -10.89 -23.46
CA ASN A 76 0.19 -9.87 -22.75
C ASN A 76 -0.65 -9.30 -21.60
N ASN A 77 -0.03 -8.50 -20.74
CA ASN A 77 -0.70 -7.86 -19.60
C ASN A 77 -1.65 -6.72 -20.02
N SER A 78 -1.79 -6.42 -21.32
CA SER A 78 -2.73 -5.44 -21.84
C SER A 78 -4.09 -6.10 -22.12
N GLU A 79 -5.16 -5.30 -22.03
CA GLU A 79 -6.51 -5.71 -22.45
C GLU A 79 -6.61 -6.02 -23.95
N MET A 80 -5.62 -5.59 -24.74
CA MET A 80 -5.61 -5.69 -26.20
C MET A 80 -4.91 -6.95 -26.73
N CYS A 81 -4.81 -8.02 -25.95
CA CYS A 81 -4.31 -9.31 -26.44
C CYS A 81 -5.41 -10.16 -27.09
N LEU A 82 -5.00 -11.03 -28.01
CA LEU A 82 -5.92 -11.88 -28.78
C LEU A 82 -6.75 -12.79 -27.86
N PHE A 83 -6.14 -13.33 -26.80
CA PHE A 83 -6.80 -14.19 -25.82
C PHE A 83 -7.95 -13.47 -25.09
N LYS A 84 -7.68 -12.33 -24.43
CA LYS A 84 -8.71 -11.56 -23.70
C LYS A 84 -9.84 -11.08 -24.62
N ARG A 85 -9.53 -10.67 -25.85
CA ARG A 85 -10.54 -10.26 -26.84
C ARG A 85 -11.43 -11.41 -27.31
N THR A 86 -10.86 -12.59 -27.53
CA THR A 86 -11.62 -13.77 -27.96
C THR A 86 -12.57 -14.22 -26.84
N ILE A 87 -12.14 -14.12 -25.59
CA ILE A 87 -12.96 -14.37 -24.41
C ILE A 87 -14.07 -13.32 -24.25
N ALA A 88 -13.76 -12.03 -24.39
CA ALA A 88 -14.77 -10.97 -24.34
C ALA A 88 -15.85 -11.16 -25.41
N LEU A 89 -15.45 -11.51 -26.64
CA LEU A 89 -16.37 -11.81 -27.73
C LEU A 89 -17.26 -13.02 -27.39
N TYR A 90 -16.71 -14.06 -26.78
CA TYR A 90 -17.49 -15.22 -26.34
C TYR A 90 -18.48 -14.86 -25.22
N GLN A 91 -18.07 -14.03 -24.26
CA GLN A 91 -18.95 -13.52 -23.21
C GLN A 91 -20.09 -12.66 -23.78
N ASP A 92 -19.84 -11.87 -24.83
CA ASP A 92 -20.87 -11.08 -25.49
C ASP A 92 -21.88 -11.97 -26.22
N PHE A 93 -21.44 -13.00 -26.95
CA PHE A 93 -22.35 -14.00 -27.52
C PHE A 93 -23.16 -14.75 -26.45
N LYS A 94 -22.55 -15.05 -25.29
CA LYS A 94 -23.23 -15.68 -24.15
C LYS A 94 -24.30 -14.77 -23.54
N LYS A 95 -24.07 -13.45 -23.47
CA LYS A 95 -25.08 -12.46 -23.03
C LYS A 95 -26.30 -12.41 -23.96
N ASP A 96 -26.08 -12.60 -25.27
CA ASP A 96 -27.14 -12.67 -26.28
C ASP A 96 -27.82 -14.05 -26.36
N GLY A 97 -27.46 -14.99 -25.47
CA GLY A 97 -28.04 -16.34 -25.41
C GLY A 97 -27.54 -17.30 -26.48
N LEU A 98 -26.49 -16.94 -27.23
CA LEU A 98 -25.90 -17.74 -28.30
C LEU A 98 -24.61 -18.39 -27.82
N VAL A 99 -24.61 -19.71 -27.62
CA VAL A 99 -23.39 -20.47 -27.30
C VAL A 99 -22.67 -20.85 -28.59
N ASN A 100 -21.58 -20.13 -28.92
CA ASN A 100 -20.77 -20.42 -30.09
C ASN A 100 -19.70 -21.49 -29.77
N GLN A 101 -20.01 -22.75 -30.06
CA GLN A 101 -19.12 -23.90 -29.80
C GLN A 101 -17.79 -23.83 -30.57
N GLU A 102 -17.78 -23.25 -31.78
CA GLU A 102 -16.55 -23.08 -32.55
C GLU A 102 -15.62 -22.03 -31.92
N LEU A 103 -16.18 -21.01 -31.26
CA LEU A 103 -15.40 -20.02 -30.54
C LEU A 103 -14.78 -20.61 -29.26
N MET A 104 -15.49 -21.45 -28.52
CA MET A 104 -14.91 -22.19 -27.39
C MET A 104 -13.77 -23.09 -27.84
N ARG A 105 -13.97 -23.87 -28.90
CA ARG A 105 -12.91 -24.71 -29.47
C ARG A 105 -11.66 -23.91 -29.83
N ARG A 106 -11.80 -22.67 -30.28
CA ARG A 106 -10.66 -21.77 -30.55
C ARG A 106 -9.98 -21.29 -29.28
N ILE A 107 -10.73 -20.98 -28.23
CA ILE A 107 -10.19 -20.61 -26.92
C ILE A 107 -9.39 -21.78 -26.33
N ASP A 108 -9.92 -23.00 -26.37
CA ASP A 108 -9.23 -24.20 -25.88
C ASP A 108 -7.92 -24.44 -26.64
N ASN A 109 -7.94 -24.34 -27.97
CA ASN A 109 -6.73 -24.44 -28.79
C ASN A 109 -5.69 -23.36 -28.47
N MET A 110 -6.13 -22.14 -28.13
CA MET A 110 -5.21 -21.08 -27.70
C MET A 110 -4.54 -21.45 -26.38
N VAL A 111 -5.30 -21.93 -25.39
CA VAL A 111 -4.76 -22.36 -24.08
C VAL A 111 -3.75 -23.50 -24.25
N ASP A 112 -4.06 -24.50 -25.06
CA ASP A 112 -3.12 -25.59 -25.34
C ASP A 112 -1.83 -25.08 -25.99
N ARG A 113 -1.96 -24.14 -26.93
CA ARG A 113 -0.79 -23.55 -27.60
C ARG A 113 0.05 -22.73 -26.62
N ILE A 114 -0.60 -21.97 -25.73
CA ILE A 114 0.06 -21.18 -24.68
C ILE A 114 0.91 -22.10 -23.81
N ASN A 115 0.29 -23.15 -23.28
CA ASN A 115 0.95 -24.12 -22.41
C ASN A 115 2.10 -24.84 -23.12
N SER A 116 1.95 -25.17 -24.39
CA SER A 116 2.98 -25.83 -25.18
C SER A 116 4.22 -24.93 -25.40
N VAL A 117 4.02 -23.66 -25.73
CA VAL A 117 5.11 -22.71 -25.98
C VAL A 117 5.84 -22.39 -24.68
N ASP A 118 5.11 -22.18 -23.58
CA ASP A 118 5.70 -21.90 -22.27
C ASP A 118 6.50 -23.10 -21.72
N LYS A 119 6.00 -24.32 -21.96
CA LYS A 119 6.77 -25.55 -21.66
C LYS A 119 8.05 -25.64 -22.47
N ILE A 120 8.03 -25.26 -23.75
CA ILE A 120 9.22 -25.28 -24.61
C ILE A 120 10.24 -24.22 -24.14
N LEU A 121 9.79 -22.99 -23.88
CA LEU A 121 10.67 -21.92 -23.40
C LEU A 121 11.30 -22.28 -22.05
N SER A 122 10.50 -22.73 -21.08
CA SER A 122 11.03 -23.15 -19.77
C SER A 122 12.03 -24.32 -19.85
N LEU A 123 11.81 -25.30 -20.73
CA LEU A 123 12.71 -26.45 -20.89
C LEU A 123 14.05 -26.11 -21.53
N TYR A 124 14.06 -25.23 -22.54
CA TYR A 124 15.25 -25.01 -23.38
C TYR A 124 16.02 -23.73 -23.07
N THR A 125 15.38 -22.70 -22.49
CA THR A 125 16.02 -21.37 -22.33
C THR A 125 16.16 -20.95 -20.87
N ASN A 126 15.64 -21.74 -19.92
CA ASN A 126 15.55 -21.40 -18.50
C ASN A 126 14.91 -20.02 -18.25
N HIS A 127 14.19 -19.51 -19.26
CA HIS A 127 13.50 -18.23 -19.28
C HIS A 127 12.01 -18.52 -19.20
N SER A 128 11.35 -18.05 -18.14
CA SER A 128 9.90 -18.09 -18.05
C SER A 128 9.38 -16.76 -18.57
N VAL A 129 8.45 -16.78 -19.52
CA VAL A 129 7.78 -15.54 -19.94
C VAL A 129 7.06 -14.97 -18.71
N THR A 130 7.46 -13.78 -18.27
CA THR A 130 6.86 -13.10 -17.11
C THR A 130 5.44 -12.65 -17.42
N LEU A 131 4.47 -13.55 -17.26
CA LEU A 131 3.03 -13.29 -17.38
C LEU A 131 2.32 -13.72 -16.10
N GLU A 132 1.38 -12.92 -15.63
CA GLU A 132 0.55 -13.22 -14.46
C GLU A 132 -0.48 -14.32 -14.79
N ARG A 133 -0.05 -15.60 -14.77
CA ARG A 133 -0.91 -16.76 -15.13
C ARG A 133 -2.25 -16.80 -14.39
N LYS A 134 -2.30 -16.32 -13.14
CA LYS A 134 -3.51 -16.38 -12.31
C LYS A 134 -4.71 -15.66 -12.94
N GLU A 135 -4.51 -14.48 -13.53
CA GLU A 135 -5.60 -13.72 -14.15
C GLU A 135 -6.19 -14.48 -15.33
N PHE A 136 -5.35 -15.13 -16.13
CA PHE A 136 -5.76 -15.87 -17.33
C PHE A 136 -6.43 -17.20 -16.99
N GLU A 137 -5.90 -17.91 -15.99
CA GLU A 137 -6.52 -19.12 -15.46
C GLU A 137 -7.90 -18.82 -14.86
N GLU A 138 -8.03 -17.73 -14.09
CA GLU A 138 -9.33 -17.25 -13.59
C GLU A 138 -10.30 -16.90 -14.74
N LEU A 139 -9.81 -16.23 -15.79
CA LEU A 139 -10.64 -15.84 -16.94
C LEU A 139 -11.13 -17.07 -17.71
N TYR A 140 -10.28 -18.07 -17.92
CA TYR A 140 -10.64 -19.32 -18.59
C TYR A 140 -11.56 -20.19 -17.72
N LEU A 141 -11.28 -20.30 -16.41
CA LEU A 141 -12.13 -20.99 -15.45
C LEU A 141 -13.54 -20.38 -15.40
N SER A 142 -13.67 -19.06 -15.53
CA SER A 142 -14.98 -18.39 -15.61
C SER A 142 -15.83 -18.80 -16.82
N LEU A 143 -15.23 -19.42 -17.83
CA LEU A 143 -15.89 -19.90 -19.05
C LEU A 143 -16.23 -21.40 -18.98
N VAL A 144 -15.32 -22.20 -18.42
CA VAL A 144 -15.40 -23.68 -18.37
C VAL A 144 -16.20 -24.16 -17.17
N VAL A 145 -16.13 -23.44 -16.05
CA VAL A 145 -17.08 -23.64 -14.96
C VAL A 145 -18.42 -23.13 -15.49
N GLU A 146 -19.24 -24.03 -16.01
CA GLU A 146 -20.66 -23.91 -15.78
C GLU A 146 -20.78 -23.70 -14.29
N THR A 147 -21.06 -22.47 -13.88
CA THR A 147 -21.75 -22.25 -12.63
C THR A 147 -23.05 -23.03 -12.77
N GLU A 148 -23.01 -24.33 -12.40
CA GLU A 148 -24.02 -24.82 -11.48
C GLU A 148 -24.12 -23.71 -10.45
N PRO A 149 -25.27 -23.03 -10.37
CA PRO A 149 -25.42 -21.98 -9.40
C PRO A 149 -25.11 -22.67 -8.08
N GLU A 150 -24.00 -22.25 -7.44
CA GLU A 150 -23.87 -22.46 -6.02
C GLU A 150 -25.24 -22.07 -5.45
N GLU A 151 -25.88 -22.98 -4.74
CA GLU A 151 -27.07 -22.71 -3.95
C GLU A 151 -26.72 -21.65 -2.89
N THR A 152 -26.46 -20.43 -3.32
CA THR A 152 -26.85 -19.24 -2.59
C THR A 152 -28.36 -19.30 -2.65
N THR A 153 -28.94 -19.66 -1.51
CA THR A 153 -30.36 -19.78 -1.29
C THR A 153 -31.11 -18.69 -2.06
N ASN A 154 -32.10 -19.07 -2.89
CA ASN A 154 -32.93 -18.16 -3.70
C ASN A 154 -33.50 -16.94 -2.94
N ASN A 155 -33.45 -16.94 -1.60
CA ASN A 155 -33.79 -15.82 -0.73
C ASN A 155 -32.78 -14.63 -0.85
N ASP A 156 -31.47 -14.87 -0.93
CA ASP A 156 -30.48 -13.77 -0.86
C ASP A 156 -30.57 -12.85 -2.08
N THR A 157 -30.74 -13.40 -3.29
CA THR A 157 -30.90 -12.60 -4.52
C THR A 157 -32.19 -11.78 -4.53
N ALA A 158 -33.28 -12.30 -3.94
CA ALA A 158 -34.55 -11.59 -3.82
C ALA A 158 -34.45 -10.45 -2.79
N ASP A 159 -33.79 -10.72 -1.65
CA ASP A 159 -33.57 -9.74 -0.58
C ASP A 159 -32.65 -8.60 -1.03
N ILE A 160 -31.58 -8.89 -1.77
CA ILE A 160 -30.68 -7.85 -2.27
C ILE A 160 -31.38 -7.00 -3.33
N LYS A 161 -32.20 -7.59 -4.20
CA LYS A 161 -32.99 -6.82 -5.17
C LYS A 161 -33.97 -5.89 -4.46
N ALA A 162 -34.66 -6.37 -3.43
CA ALA A 162 -35.51 -5.54 -2.59
C ALA A 162 -34.72 -4.43 -1.86
N MET A 163 -33.48 -4.70 -1.45
CA MET A 163 -32.59 -3.67 -0.88
C MET A 163 -32.22 -2.61 -1.92
N VAL A 164 -31.86 -2.99 -3.15
CA VAL A 164 -31.55 -2.05 -4.23
C VAL A 164 -32.79 -1.22 -4.61
N ASP A 165 -33.96 -1.85 -4.70
CA ASP A 165 -35.22 -1.15 -4.94
C ASP A 165 -35.54 -0.14 -3.83
N SER A 166 -35.18 -0.44 -2.58
CA SER A 166 -35.33 0.49 -1.45
C SER A 166 -34.42 1.73 -1.53
N LEU A 167 -33.39 1.72 -2.39
CA LEU A 167 -32.50 2.86 -2.61
C LEU A 167 -33.10 3.89 -3.57
N HIS A 168 -34.29 3.67 -4.13
CA HIS A 168 -34.90 4.67 -5.00
C HIS A 168 -35.19 5.98 -4.26
N GLY A 169 -34.73 7.09 -4.82
CA GLY A 169 -34.82 8.42 -4.20
C GLY A 169 -33.93 8.58 -2.98
N SER A 170 -32.74 7.95 -2.95
CA SER A 170 -31.84 7.92 -1.80
C SER A 170 -31.51 9.32 -1.26
N MET A 171 -31.29 10.30 -2.15
CA MET A 171 -31.00 11.67 -1.75
C MET A 171 -32.15 12.29 -0.94
N ARG A 172 -33.40 12.05 -1.35
CA ARG A 172 -34.58 12.54 -0.62
C ARG A 172 -34.75 11.81 0.71
N GLN A 173 -34.43 10.52 0.76
CA GLN A 173 -34.43 9.77 2.02
C GLN A 173 -33.41 10.35 3.00
N ILE A 174 -32.21 10.71 2.53
CA ILE A 174 -31.17 11.37 3.34
C ILE A 174 -31.68 12.70 3.88
N PHE A 175 -32.21 13.59 3.04
CA PHE A 175 -32.70 14.90 3.48
C PHE A 175 -33.85 14.82 4.48
N ASN A 176 -34.82 13.93 4.23
CA ASN A 176 -35.91 13.68 5.17
C ASN A 176 -35.40 13.14 6.51
N PHE A 177 -34.36 12.31 6.51
CA PHE A 177 -33.78 11.75 7.73
C PHE A 177 -33.04 12.80 8.55
N VAL A 178 -32.32 13.72 7.90
CA VAL A 178 -31.57 14.80 8.57
C VAL A 178 -32.37 16.07 8.86
N GLU A 179 -33.64 16.10 8.43
CA GLU A 179 -34.53 17.26 8.55
C GLU A 179 -33.85 18.52 7.99
N LEU A 180 -33.31 18.42 6.76
CA LEU A 180 -32.58 19.52 6.12
C LEU A 180 -33.54 20.66 5.74
N GLU A 181 -33.06 21.89 5.85
CA GLU A 181 -33.82 23.07 5.43
C GLU A 181 -33.95 23.10 3.89
N LYS A 182 -35.16 23.38 3.39
CA LYS A 182 -35.42 23.48 1.93
C LYS A 182 -34.49 24.45 1.21
N GLU A 183 -34.03 25.50 1.88
CA GLU A 183 -33.06 26.46 1.34
C GLU A 183 -31.70 25.83 1.00
N LYS A 184 -31.31 24.77 1.72
CA LYS A 184 -30.07 24.01 1.49
C LYS A 184 -30.30 22.79 0.60
N GLU A 185 -31.48 22.18 0.64
CA GLU A 185 -31.85 21.04 -0.23
C GLU A 185 -31.80 21.44 -1.71
N VAL A 186 -32.48 22.52 -2.10
CA VAL A 186 -32.60 22.96 -3.50
C VAL A 186 -31.24 23.17 -4.20
N PRO A 187 -30.28 23.93 -3.63
CA PRO A 187 -28.97 24.11 -4.27
C PRO A 187 -28.16 22.82 -4.32
N PHE A 188 -28.25 21.96 -3.30
CA PHE A 188 -27.55 20.68 -3.30
C PHE A 188 -28.08 19.75 -4.40
N THR A 189 -29.41 19.58 -4.48
CA THR A 189 -30.05 18.75 -5.52
C THR A 189 -29.68 19.25 -6.91
N LYS A 190 -29.75 20.57 -7.16
CA LYS A 190 -29.34 21.15 -8.45
C LYS A 190 -27.88 20.88 -8.80
N ALA A 191 -26.98 20.95 -7.81
CA ALA A 191 -25.56 20.69 -8.03
C ALA A 191 -25.30 19.20 -8.33
N VAL A 192 -25.99 18.28 -7.64
CA VAL A 192 -25.88 16.84 -7.91
C VAL A 192 -26.54 16.48 -9.25
N ASP A 193 -27.70 17.02 -9.59
CA ASP A 193 -28.35 16.76 -10.88
C ASP A 193 -27.48 17.23 -12.06
N TYR A 194 -26.79 18.37 -11.91
CA TYR A 194 -25.80 18.81 -12.90
C TYR A 194 -24.65 17.81 -13.02
N PHE A 195 -24.15 17.28 -11.89
CA PHE A 195 -23.08 16.29 -11.88
C PHE A 195 -23.50 14.92 -12.45
N VAL A 196 -24.75 14.49 -12.21
CA VAL A 196 -25.33 13.25 -12.78
C VAL A 196 -25.39 13.35 -14.30
N ASN A 197 -25.88 14.48 -14.83
CA ASN A 197 -26.12 14.69 -16.26
C ASN A 197 -24.88 15.15 -17.05
N ALA A 198 -23.76 15.40 -16.38
CA ALA A 198 -22.54 15.83 -17.04
C ALA A 198 -21.93 14.72 -17.91
N GLU A 199 -21.51 15.07 -19.13
CA GLU A 199 -20.78 14.17 -20.02
C GLU A 199 -19.38 13.84 -19.47
N ASP A 200 -18.67 14.86 -18.98
CA ASP A 200 -17.38 14.70 -18.29
C ASP A 200 -17.46 15.21 -16.84
N ARG A 201 -17.58 14.26 -15.91
CA ARG A 201 -17.62 14.53 -14.45
C ARG A 201 -16.26 14.93 -13.88
N LEU A 202 -15.17 14.60 -14.57
CA LEU A 202 -13.79 14.89 -14.17
C LEU A 202 -13.28 16.18 -14.80
N SER A 203 -14.10 16.87 -15.60
CA SER A 203 -13.71 18.12 -16.25
C SER A 203 -13.17 19.14 -15.23
N PRO A 204 -12.02 19.79 -15.53
CA PRO A 204 -11.48 20.89 -14.76
C PRO A 204 -12.20 22.23 -15.02
N ASP A 205 -13.34 22.25 -15.70
CA ASP A 205 -14.07 23.50 -15.98
C ASP A 205 -14.48 24.25 -14.70
N ASP A 206 -14.57 25.59 -14.81
CA ASP A 206 -14.92 26.46 -13.69
C ASP A 206 -16.33 26.18 -13.14
N GLU A 207 -17.30 25.89 -14.02
CA GLU A 207 -18.67 25.53 -13.60
C GLU A 207 -18.70 24.23 -12.79
N MET A 208 -18.02 23.18 -13.28
CA MET A 208 -17.95 21.90 -12.60
C MET A 208 -17.21 22.02 -11.26
N ARG A 209 -16.13 22.81 -11.21
CA ARG A 209 -15.43 23.13 -9.95
C ARG A 209 -16.34 23.84 -8.95
N LEU A 210 -17.18 24.78 -9.40
CA LEU A 210 -18.11 25.50 -8.55
C LEU A 210 -19.18 24.55 -7.98
N LYS A 211 -19.73 23.64 -8.81
CA LYS A 211 -20.68 22.61 -8.36
C LYS A 211 -20.08 21.62 -7.37
N ARG A 212 -18.87 21.10 -7.62
CA ARG A 212 -18.15 20.25 -6.67
C ARG A 212 -17.94 20.94 -5.32
N ARG A 213 -17.62 22.25 -5.33
CA ARG A 213 -17.47 23.05 -4.10
C ARG A 213 -18.80 23.24 -3.35
N GLU A 214 -19.89 23.52 -4.06
CA GLU A 214 -21.24 23.62 -3.46
C GLU A 214 -21.64 22.31 -2.76
N ILE A 215 -21.45 21.18 -3.44
CA ILE A 215 -21.71 19.84 -2.89
C ILE A 215 -20.85 19.60 -1.64
N THR A 216 -19.53 19.81 -1.76
CA THR A 216 -18.59 19.54 -0.67
C THR A 216 -18.89 20.36 0.58
N LYS A 217 -19.32 21.61 0.43
CA LYS A 217 -19.64 22.50 1.56
C LYS A 217 -20.80 21.98 2.41
N LEU A 218 -21.85 21.47 1.76
CA LEU A 218 -23.05 20.97 2.44
C LEU A 218 -22.91 19.49 2.84
N TYR A 219 -22.10 18.71 2.13
CA TYR A 219 -21.91 17.29 2.37
C TYR A 219 -21.54 16.99 3.83
N TYR A 220 -20.54 17.68 4.37
CA TYR A 220 -20.07 17.42 5.74
C TYR A 220 -21.08 17.83 6.80
N GLU A 221 -21.87 18.88 6.57
CA GLU A 221 -22.98 19.27 7.43
C GLU A 221 -24.08 18.19 7.44
N ILE A 222 -24.44 17.66 6.27
CA ILE A 222 -25.42 16.58 6.13
C ILE A 222 -24.92 15.31 6.80
N TYR A 223 -23.63 14.97 6.60
CA TYR A 223 -22.99 13.80 7.21
C TYR A 223 -23.00 13.88 8.74
N GLU A 224 -22.59 15.02 9.32
CA GLU A 224 -22.59 15.25 10.76
C GLU A 224 -24.00 15.09 11.35
N ARG A 225 -25.02 15.69 10.73
CA ARG A 225 -26.42 15.55 11.16
C ARG A 225 -26.92 14.12 11.06
N ALA A 226 -26.63 13.42 9.96
CA ALA A 226 -27.02 12.02 9.77
C ALA A 226 -26.39 11.11 10.84
N PHE A 227 -25.11 11.34 11.16
CA PHE A 227 -24.43 10.63 12.24
C PHE A 227 -25.08 10.93 13.61
N LEU A 228 -25.31 12.19 13.96
CA LEU A 228 -25.90 12.54 15.26
C LEU A 228 -27.30 11.94 15.45
N ILE A 229 -28.13 11.96 14.41
CA ILE A 229 -29.49 11.41 14.45
C ILE A 229 -29.44 9.88 14.53
N SER A 230 -28.59 9.21 13.75
CA SER A 230 -28.44 7.76 13.80
C SER A 230 -27.91 7.29 15.17
N TYR A 231 -26.90 7.98 15.71
CA TYR A 231 -26.34 7.70 17.03
C TYR A 231 -27.38 7.87 18.16
N LYS A 232 -28.21 8.93 18.11
CA LYS A 232 -29.24 9.21 19.12
C LYS A 232 -30.48 8.32 19.00
N LYS A 233 -30.97 8.06 17.78
CA LYS A 233 -32.27 7.39 17.56
C LYS A 233 -32.20 5.88 17.79
N GLN A 234 -31.03 5.22 17.73
CA GLN A 234 -30.79 3.77 17.96
C GLN A 234 -31.75 2.78 17.26
N LYS A 235 -32.63 3.25 16.37
CA LYS A 235 -33.60 2.47 15.59
C LYS A 235 -32.98 2.00 14.28
N ALA A 236 -33.68 1.07 13.60
CA ALA A 236 -33.32 0.60 12.27
C ALA A 236 -33.05 1.77 11.31
N ILE A 237 -31.77 1.93 10.95
CA ILE A 237 -31.29 2.97 10.04
C ILE A 237 -31.68 2.53 8.61
N PRO A 238 -32.35 3.39 7.82
CA PRO A 238 -32.65 3.06 6.43
C PRO A 238 -31.36 2.74 5.65
N LYS A 239 -31.43 1.80 4.70
CA LYS A 239 -30.23 1.33 3.98
C LYS A 239 -29.50 2.46 3.26
N ALA A 240 -30.21 3.44 2.70
CA ALA A 240 -29.61 4.62 2.08
C ALA A 240 -28.73 5.43 3.07
N ILE A 241 -29.15 5.57 4.33
CA ILE A 241 -28.38 6.26 5.37
C ILE A 241 -27.17 5.43 5.81
N ASP A 242 -27.34 4.10 5.93
CA ASP A 242 -26.25 3.18 6.24
C ASP A 242 -25.14 3.25 5.17
N LEU A 243 -25.52 3.17 3.89
CA LEU A 243 -24.57 3.31 2.78
C LEU A 243 -23.95 4.72 2.70
N PHE A 244 -24.72 5.78 3.01
CA PHE A 244 -24.18 7.14 3.08
C PHE A 244 -23.09 7.27 4.13
N LEU A 245 -23.34 6.79 5.35
CA LEU A 245 -22.39 6.87 6.46
C LEU A 245 -21.18 5.92 6.28
N ARG A 246 -21.35 4.77 5.62
CA ARG A 246 -20.24 3.83 5.38
C ARG A 246 -19.39 4.16 4.17
N TYR A 247 -20.02 4.60 3.07
CA TYR A 247 -19.40 4.64 1.76
C TYR A 247 -19.49 6.00 1.05
N GLY A 248 -20.19 6.99 1.62
CA GLY A 248 -20.40 8.29 0.97
C GLY A 248 -21.41 8.23 -0.18
N PHE A 249 -22.32 7.25 -0.14
CA PHE A 249 -23.40 7.08 -1.12
C PHE A 249 -24.50 8.14 -0.95
N VAL A 250 -24.87 8.84 -2.02
CA VAL A 250 -25.88 9.92 -1.97
C VAL A 250 -27.05 9.69 -2.93
N ASP A 251 -26.79 9.22 -4.16
CA ASP A 251 -27.79 9.07 -5.21
C ASP A 251 -27.54 7.78 -5.99
N GLU A 252 -28.59 7.00 -6.22
CA GLU A 252 -28.53 5.73 -6.93
C GLU A 252 -28.13 5.88 -8.40
N ARG A 253 -28.43 7.02 -9.04
CA ARG A 253 -28.14 7.28 -10.46
C ARG A 253 -26.65 7.46 -10.76
N LEU A 254 -25.84 7.69 -9.73
CA LEU A 254 -24.38 7.86 -9.87
C LEU A 254 -23.64 6.54 -10.01
N LEU A 255 -24.30 5.42 -9.75
CA LEU A 255 -23.71 4.09 -9.75
C LEU A 255 -24.44 3.17 -10.72
N THR A 256 -23.76 2.13 -11.18
CA THR A 256 -24.39 1.07 -11.97
C THR A 256 -25.16 0.10 -11.07
N GLU A 257 -26.14 -0.61 -11.61
CA GLU A 257 -26.92 -1.61 -10.87
C GLU A 257 -26.03 -2.68 -10.23
N GLN A 258 -24.99 -3.14 -10.96
CA GLN A 258 -23.99 -4.07 -10.44
C GLN A 258 -23.23 -3.50 -9.24
N GLN A 259 -22.76 -2.24 -9.32
CA GLN A 259 -22.06 -1.59 -8.22
C GLN A 259 -22.97 -1.41 -6.99
N LEU A 260 -24.25 -1.09 -7.18
CA LEU A 260 -25.23 -1.01 -6.10
C LEU A 260 -25.44 -2.36 -5.42
N HIS A 261 -25.60 -3.43 -6.20
CA HIS A 261 -25.69 -4.80 -5.69
C HIS A 261 -24.46 -5.18 -4.85
N SER A 262 -23.26 -4.88 -5.36
CA SER A 262 -22.00 -5.12 -4.65
C SER A 262 -21.98 -4.36 -3.33
N LEU A 263 -22.24 -3.04 -3.33
CA LEU A 263 -22.23 -2.20 -2.14
C LEU A 263 -23.19 -2.68 -1.03
N CYS A 264 -24.35 -3.22 -1.40
CA CYS A 264 -25.30 -3.76 -0.42
C CYS A 264 -24.79 -5.02 0.29
N LYS A 265 -23.93 -5.81 -0.38
CA LYS A 265 -23.35 -7.06 0.15
C LYS A 265 -22.09 -6.85 0.99
N LEU A 266 -21.43 -5.70 0.85
CA LEU A 266 -20.14 -5.46 1.48
C LEU A 266 -20.25 -5.45 3.01
N ASP A 267 -19.30 -6.11 3.66
CA ASP A 267 -19.07 -6.02 5.10
C ASP A 267 -17.64 -5.57 5.37
N ALA A 268 -17.46 -4.75 6.41
CA ALA A 268 -16.16 -4.24 6.82
C ALA A 268 -15.24 -5.33 7.40
N GLY A 269 -15.82 -6.50 7.71
CA GLY A 269 -15.13 -7.62 8.34
C GLY A 269 -14.88 -7.40 9.83
N THR A 270 -14.44 -8.46 10.51
CA THR A 270 -14.05 -8.40 11.93
C THR A 270 -12.68 -7.75 12.10
N ASN A 271 -12.47 -7.10 13.23
CA ASN A 271 -11.16 -6.55 13.57
C ASN A 271 -10.29 -7.62 14.24
N GLU A 272 -9.78 -8.54 13.44
CA GLU A 272 -8.82 -9.55 13.87
C GLU A 272 -7.43 -9.08 13.46
N GLY A 273 -6.65 -8.61 14.43
CA GLY A 273 -5.28 -8.16 14.21
C GLY A 273 -4.78 -7.17 15.26
N PRO A 274 -3.51 -6.74 15.13
CA PRO A 274 -2.80 -6.02 16.18
C PRO A 274 -3.21 -4.55 16.26
N CYS A 275 -3.57 -3.93 15.14
CA CYS A 275 -4.03 -2.55 15.10
C CYS A 275 -5.53 -2.44 15.42
N ARG A 276 -5.90 -1.34 16.08
CA ARG A 276 -7.30 -0.98 16.30
C ARG A 276 -7.81 -0.22 15.11
N ILE A 277 -8.67 -0.84 14.31
CA ILE A 277 -9.23 -0.29 13.09
C ILE A 277 -10.69 0.10 13.31
N TYR A 278 -11.00 1.35 13.04
CA TYR A 278 -12.32 1.93 13.20
C TYR A 278 -12.87 2.41 11.86
N THR A 279 -14.15 2.15 11.58
CA THR A 279 -14.86 2.94 10.57
C THR A 279 -15.07 4.36 11.09
N LEU A 280 -15.33 5.32 10.21
CA LEU A 280 -15.59 6.70 10.65
C LEU A 280 -16.77 6.78 11.63
N TYR A 281 -17.81 5.97 11.43
CA TYR A 281 -18.94 5.88 12.36
C TYR A 281 -18.52 5.39 13.75
N GLU A 282 -17.71 4.33 13.82
CA GLU A 282 -17.16 3.81 15.08
C GLU A 282 -16.27 4.86 15.77
N TRP A 283 -15.45 5.56 14.99
CA TRP A 283 -14.56 6.62 15.47
C TRP A 283 -15.34 7.78 16.09
N PHE A 284 -16.33 8.32 15.38
CA PHE A 284 -17.20 9.38 15.90
C PHE A 284 -17.98 8.91 17.14
N SER A 285 -18.41 7.65 17.18
CA SER A 285 -19.04 7.07 18.37
C SER A 285 -18.12 7.07 19.59
N LEU A 286 -16.82 6.80 19.41
CA LEU A 286 -15.84 6.85 20.51
C LEU A 286 -15.61 8.26 21.04
N ILE A 287 -15.67 9.28 20.18
CA ILE A 287 -15.59 10.69 20.57
C ILE A 287 -16.85 11.09 21.34
N MET A 288 -18.03 10.73 20.85
CA MET A 288 -19.30 10.99 21.53
C MET A 288 -19.39 10.32 22.91
N GLN A 289 -18.75 9.16 23.08
CA GLN A 289 -18.64 8.46 24.36
C GLN A 289 -17.57 9.06 25.30
N GLY A 290 -16.77 10.03 24.84
CA GLY A 290 -15.65 10.58 25.61
C GLY A 290 -14.47 9.62 25.80
N LYS A 291 -14.43 8.49 25.08
CA LYS A 291 -13.34 7.49 25.16
C LYS A 291 -12.10 7.93 24.39
N ARG A 292 -12.26 8.82 23.40
CA ARG A 292 -11.20 9.37 22.56
C ARG A 292 -11.36 10.88 22.40
N GLU A 293 -10.24 11.58 22.42
CA GLU A 293 -10.18 13.01 22.13
C GLU A 293 -10.06 13.25 20.62
N PRO A 294 -10.54 14.40 20.11
CA PRO A 294 -10.37 14.80 18.71
C PRO A 294 -8.91 14.78 18.26
N SER A 295 -8.73 14.67 16.95
CA SER A 295 -7.43 14.69 16.27
C SER A 295 -6.81 16.07 16.28
N LYS A 296 -5.49 16.14 16.08
CA LYS A 296 -4.79 17.39 15.81
C LYS A 296 -5.35 18.03 14.53
N SER A 297 -5.23 19.34 14.39
CA SER A 297 -5.48 20.04 13.13
C SER A 297 -4.32 19.87 12.13
N GLU A 298 -4.50 20.36 10.90
CA GLU A 298 -3.43 20.41 9.87
C GLU A 298 -2.17 21.18 10.30
N PHE A 299 -2.27 21.98 11.37
CA PHE A 299 -1.16 22.77 11.95
C PHE A 299 -0.59 22.13 13.24
N ASP A 300 -0.83 20.84 13.47
CA ASP A 300 -0.41 20.11 14.67
C ASP A 300 -0.99 20.67 15.99
N LEU A 301 -2.10 21.41 15.93
CA LEU A 301 -2.76 21.96 17.12
C LEU A 301 -3.79 21.00 17.68
N GLU A 302 -3.72 20.71 18.98
CA GLU A 302 -4.74 19.96 19.71
C GLU A 302 -6.02 20.80 19.87
N TYR A 303 -7.17 20.14 20.12
CA TYR A 303 -8.45 20.82 20.35
C TYR A 303 -8.39 21.91 21.43
N VAL A 304 -7.72 21.61 22.55
CA VAL A 304 -7.53 22.58 23.65
C VAL A 304 -6.71 23.78 23.20
N ASP A 305 -5.66 23.55 22.41
CA ASP A 305 -4.79 24.62 21.91
C ASP A 305 -5.50 25.45 20.82
N HIS A 306 -6.41 24.84 20.06
CA HIS A 306 -7.30 25.53 19.13
C HIS A 306 -8.26 26.47 19.87
N LEU A 307 -8.95 26.00 20.92
CA LEU A 307 -9.82 26.86 21.73
C LEU A 307 -9.04 28.02 22.37
N ARG A 308 -7.83 27.77 22.87
CA ARG A 308 -6.95 28.83 23.38
C ARG A 308 -6.57 29.85 22.30
N ALA A 309 -6.36 29.41 21.06
CA ALA A 309 -6.08 30.30 19.94
C ALA A 309 -7.30 31.18 19.60
N LEU A 310 -8.52 30.62 19.62
CA LEU A 310 -9.76 31.38 19.44
C LEU A 310 -9.96 32.41 20.56
N ARG A 311 -9.65 32.05 21.82
CA ARG A 311 -9.67 33.00 22.93
C ARG A 311 -8.68 34.14 22.72
N LYS A 312 -7.44 33.83 22.31
CA LYS A 312 -6.41 34.85 22.02
C LYS A 312 -6.83 35.79 20.89
N LYS A 313 -7.61 35.30 19.92
CA LYS A 313 -8.20 36.12 18.84
C LYS A 313 -9.41 36.95 19.29
N GLY A 314 -9.95 36.71 20.49
CA GLY A 314 -11.13 37.39 21.02
C GLY A 314 -12.46 36.85 20.52
N GLU A 315 -12.47 35.70 19.83
CA GLU A 315 -13.69 35.08 19.28
C GLU A 315 -14.53 34.37 20.36
N ILE A 316 -13.90 33.95 21.46
CA ILE A 316 -14.56 33.30 22.61
C ILE A 316 -14.07 33.86 23.94
N THR A 317 -14.94 33.81 24.96
CA THR A 317 -14.60 34.14 26.35
C THR A 317 -14.09 32.91 27.11
N GLU A 318 -13.46 33.11 28.28
CA GLU A 318 -12.96 32.00 29.11
C GLU A 318 -14.08 31.09 29.64
N SER A 319 -15.28 31.63 29.89
CA SER A 319 -16.44 30.82 30.29
C SER A 319 -16.87 29.88 29.16
N VAL A 320 -16.94 30.39 27.94
CA VAL A 320 -17.30 29.62 26.74
C VAL A 320 -16.21 28.59 26.40
N GLU A 321 -14.92 28.90 26.63
CA GLU A 321 -13.84 27.90 26.50
C GLU A 321 -14.07 26.70 27.41
N LYS A 322 -14.46 26.91 28.67
CA LYS A 322 -14.72 25.83 29.63
C LYS A 322 -15.94 25.00 29.26
N GLU A 323 -16.98 25.62 28.71
CA GLU A 323 -18.17 24.93 28.20
C GLU A 323 -17.84 24.06 26.98
N LEU A 324 -17.12 24.62 25.99
CA LEU A 324 -16.73 23.92 24.76
C LEU A 324 -15.77 22.74 25.01
N LEU A 325 -14.97 22.79 26.09
CA LEU A 325 -14.10 21.68 26.46
C LEU A 325 -14.88 20.41 26.90
N VAL A 326 -16.11 20.59 27.40
CA VAL A 326 -16.96 19.50 27.90
C VAL A 326 -17.99 19.07 26.86
N ASP A 327 -18.36 19.95 25.95
CA ASP A 327 -19.35 19.68 24.90
C ASP A 327 -18.83 18.67 23.86
N VAL A 328 -19.37 17.45 23.91
CA VAL A 328 -19.02 16.34 23.02
C VAL A 328 -19.49 16.56 21.57
N GLU A 329 -20.59 17.29 21.35
CA GLU A 329 -21.08 17.59 20.00
C GLU A 329 -20.17 18.61 19.32
N LYS A 330 -19.65 19.59 20.07
CA LYS A 330 -18.66 20.54 19.55
C LYS A 330 -17.30 19.89 19.28
N LYS A 331 -16.89 18.91 20.09
CA LYS A 331 -15.72 18.07 19.79
C LYS A 331 -15.91 17.28 18.50
N LEU A 332 -17.09 16.70 18.29
CA LEU A 332 -17.43 16.01 17.04
C LEU A 332 -17.38 16.96 15.83
N HIS A 333 -18.01 18.13 15.93
CA HIS A 333 -18.00 19.14 14.89
C HIS A 333 -16.58 19.55 14.49
N TYR A 334 -15.71 19.70 15.49
CA TYR A 334 -14.29 19.96 15.27
C TYR A 334 -13.60 18.80 14.54
N GLU A 335 -13.88 17.54 14.90
CA GLU A 335 -13.32 16.37 14.21
C GLU A 335 -13.78 16.28 12.74
N VAL A 336 -15.07 16.54 12.49
CA VAL A 336 -15.66 16.56 11.14
C VAL A 336 -14.96 17.60 10.27
N THR A 337 -14.79 18.81 10.81
CA THR A 337 -14.23 19.93 10.05
C THR A 337 -12.72 19.79 9.82
N ASN A 338 -11.96 19.36 10.84
CA ASN A 338 -10.50 19.36 10.78
C ASN A 338 -9.91 18.06 10.25
N MET A 339 -10.39 16.91 10.73
CA MET A 339 -9.84 15.61 10.35
C MET A 339 -10.59 15.06 9.14
N PHE A 340 -11.91 14.91 9.23
CA PHE A 340 -12.67 14.22 8.19
C PHE A 340 -12.67 14.98 6.86
N ALA A 341 -13.09 16.26 6.86
CA ALA A 341 -13.23 17.02 5.62
C ALA A 341 -11.90 17.24 4.89
N TYR A 342 -10.82 17.46 5.64
CA TYR A 342 -9.49 17.64 5.08
C TYR A 342 -8.93 16.32 4.52
N ASN A 343 -8.99 15.24 5.30
CA ASN A 343 -8.38 13.98 4.90
C ASN A 343 -9.17 13.28 3.80
N ASN A 344 -10.48 13.45 3.70
CA ASN A 344 -11.23 12.95 2.55
C ASN A 344 -10.62 13.39 1.22
N LYS A 345 -10.26 14.68 1.12
CA LYS A 345 -9.60 15.25 -0.06
C LYS A 345 -8.19 14.71 -0.27
N LEU A 346 -7.43 14.53 0.82
CA LEU A 346 -6.05 14.05 0.77
C LEU A 346 -5.96 12.57 0.36
N LEU A 347 -6.82 11.72 0.93
CA LEU A 347 -6.88 10.29 0.65
C LEU A 347 -7.31 10.01 -0.78
N ASN A 348 -8.25 10.80 -1.32
CA ASN A 348 -8.64 10.70 -2.72
C ASN A 348 -7.48 10.92 -3.70
N GLY A 349 -6.49 11.76 -3.35
CA GLY A 349 -5.30 12.01 -4.16
C GLY A 349 -5.48 13.01 -5.31
N GLN A 350 -6.71 13.22 -5.80
CA GLN A 350 -7.01 14.13 -6.91
C GLN A 350 -7.64 15.45 -6.42
N ILE A 351 -6.83 16.26 -5.73
CA ILE A 351 -7.25 17.49 -5.02
C ILE A 351 -8.05 18.47 -5.90
N SER A 352 -7.77 18.56 -7.20
CA SER A 352 -8.40 19.52 -8.14
C SER A 352 -9.83 19.14 -8.54
N ILE A 353 -10.13 17.84 -8.60
CA ILE A 353 -11.40 17.28 -9.08
C ILE A 353 -12.16 16.52 -7.99
N PHE A 354 -11.69 16.60 -6.75
CA PHE A 354 -12.27 15.96 -5.59
C PHE A 354 -13.75 16.31 -5.39
N ILE A 355 -14.54 15.29 -5.07
CA ILE A 355 -15.92 15.36 -4.59
C ILE A 355 -16.12 14.25 -3.55
N PRO A 356 -16.80 14.51 -2.42
CA PRO A 356 -16.97 13.53 -1.34
C PRO A 356 -18.13 12.54 -1.57
N ILE A 357 -18.61 12.39 -2.82
CA ILE A 357 -19.73 11.50 -3.16
C ILE A 357 -19.21 10.33 -3.99
N LEU A 358 -19.80 9.15 -3.78
CA LEU A 358 -19.52 7.94 -4.55
C LEU A 358 -20.13 7.98 -5.96
N TYR A 359 -19.34 7.70 -7.00
CA TYR A 359 -19.81 7.61 -8.39
C TYR A 359 -19.05 6.56 -9.21
N LYS A 360 -19.65 6.10 -10.31
CA LYS A 360 -19.24 4.91 -11.05
C LYS A 360 -17.80 4.97 -11.59
N GLU A 361 -17.34 6.11 -12.08
CA GLU A 361 -16.00 6.26 -12.67
C GLU A 361 -14.85 6.19 -11.64
N GLN A 362 -15.14 6.17 -10.33
CA GLN A 362 -14.12 6.01 -9.29
C GLN A 362 -13.62 4.56 -9.17
N PHE A 363 -14.35 3.60 -9.73
CA PHE A 363 -14.03 2.19 -9.65
C PHE A 363 -13.43 1.70 -10.98
N TYR A 364 -12.10 1.60 -11.05
CA TYR A 364 -11.41 0.95 -12.16
C TYR A 364 -11.51 -0.60 -12.08
N ASN A 365 -11.64 -1.13 -10.86
CA ASN A 365 -11.76 -2.56 -10.56
C ASN A 365 -13.17 -2.88 -10.01
N VAL A 366 -13.50 -4.17 -9.89
CA VAL A 366 -14.71 -4.62 -9.18
C VAL A 366 -14.71 -4.07 -7.74
N VAL A 367 -15.86 -3.58 -7.27
CA VAL A 367 -16.01 -2.84 -6.00
C VAL A 367 -15.46 -3.64 -4.80
N GLU A 368 -15.66 -4.95 -4.80
CA GLU A 368 -15.21 -5.89 -3.76
C GLU A 368 -13.68 -5.96 -3.67
N ARG A 369 -12.98 -5.87 -4.82
CA ARG A 369 -11.52 -5.89 -4.85
C ARG A 369 -10.95 -4.59 -4.29
N ALA A 370 -11.57 -3.46 -4.64
CA ALA A 370 -11.18 -2.13 -4.17
C ALA A 370 -11.47 -1.92 -2.67
N MET A 371 -12.42 -2.66 -2.08
CA MET A 371 -12.78 -2.48 -0.68
C MET A 371 -11.63 -2.85 0.27
N LEU A 372 -11.34 -1.92 1.19
CA LEU A 372 -10.46 -2.16 2.33
C LEU A 372 -11.26 -2.71 3.52
N THR A 373 -11.09 -4.00 3.76
CA THR A 373 -11.55 -4.69 4.98
C THR A 373 -10.54 -4.48 6.11
N LYS A 374 -10.98 -4.58 7.36
CA LYS A 374 -10.09 -4.49 8.54
C LYS A 374 -8.93 -5.51 8.48
N GLN A 375 -9.21 -6.73 8.03
CA GLN A 375 -8.21 -7.78 7.86
C GLN A 375 -7.10 -7.40 6.86
N LYS A 376 -7.44 -7.04 5.62
CA LYS A 376 -6.46 -6.59 4.60
C LYS A 376 -5.50 -5.51 5.11
N ILE A 377 -5.99 -4.56 5.91
CA ILE A 377 -5.16 -3.50 6.49
C ILE A 377 -4.20 -4.07 7.55
N ASN A 378 -4.70 -4.92 8.46
CA ASN A 378 -3.85 -5.58 9.46
C ASN A 378 -2.79 -6.48 8.82
N ASP A 379 -3.16 -7.28 7.83
CA ASP A 379 -2.23 -8.15 7.10
C ASP A 379 -1.11 -7.33 6.44
N SER A 380 -1.48 -6.22 5.79
CA SER A 380 -0.51 -5.30 5.18
C SER A 380 0.40 -4.65 6.23
N PHE A 381 -0.17 -4.24 7.36
CA PHE A 381 0.57 -3.65 8.48
C PHE A 381 1.59 -4.64 9.06
N GLU A 382 1.19 -5.89 9.28
CA GLU A 382 2.04 -6.95 9.82
C GLU A 382 3.20 -7.28 8.88
N LYS A 383 2.98 -7.34 7.56
CA LYS A 383 4.06 -7.56 6.58
C LYS A 383 5.17 -6.52 6.72
N VAL A 384 4.82 -5.23 6.82
CA VAL A 384 5.81 -4.16 6.96
C VAL A 384 6.46 -4.20 8.34
N LEU A 385 5.69 -4.47 9.40
CA LEU A 385 6.20 -4.62 10.76
C LEU A 385 7.17 -5.80 10.91
N ALA A 386 6.95 -6.91 10.20
CA ALA A 386 7.86 -8.06 10.23
C ALA A 386 9.24 -7.73 9.64
N ILE A 387 9.31 -6.75 8.73
CA ILE A 387 10.57 -6.25 8.17
C ILE A 387 11.20 -5.23 9.12
N ASP A 388 10.45 -4.18 9.47
CA ASP A 388 10.89 -3.10 10.36
C ASP A 388 10.12 -3.07 11.67
N TYR A 389 10.45 -4.03 12.51
CA TYR A 389 9.72 -4.29 13.74
C TYR A 389 9.93 -3.19 14.80
N SER A 390 10.98 -2.39 14.67
CA SER A 390 11.32 -1.30 15.59
C SER A 390 10.44 -0.05 15.42
N ALA A 391 9.62 0.03 14.37
CA ALA A 391 8.92 1.26 13.94
C ALA A 391 7.99 1.88 14.99
N PHE A 392 7.38 1.04 15.83
CA PHE A 392 6.43 1.47 16.86
C PHE A 392 6.96 1.29 18.29
N HIS A 393 8.23 0.92 18.42
CA HIS A 393 8.87 0.78 19.71
C HIS A 393 9.48 2.11 20.12
N ARG A 394 9.18 2.55 21.34
CA ARG A 394 9.71 3.79 21.91
C ARG A 394 10.03 3.65 23.38
N GLU A 395 11.05 4.39 23.80
CA GLU A 395 11.49 4.42 25.18
C GLU A 395 10.46 5.12 26.06
N SER A 396 10.04 4.46 27.13
CA SER A 396 9.07 4.95 28.10
C SER A 396 9.63 4.81 29.51
N LEU A 397 9.33 5.79 30.36
CA LEU A 397 9.59 5.65 31.80
C LEU A 397 8.57 4.67 32.40
N TYR A 398 9.07 3.63 33.04
CA TYR A 398 8.32 2.64 33.81
C TYR A 398 8.51 2.91 35.29
N VAL A 399 7.39 2.94 36.01
CA VAL A 399 7.32 3.14 37.46
C VAL A 399 6.38 2.09 38.00
N ASN A 400 6.86 1.27 38.92
CA ASN A 400 6.06 0.25 39.58
C ASN A 400 6.38 0.24 41.08
N ALA A 401 5.56 0.94 41.85
CA ALA A 401 5.72 1.07 43.29
C ALA A 401 5.54 -0.26 44.04
N GLU A 402 4.74 -1.20 43.51
CA GLU A 402 4.49 -2.50 44.12
C GLU A 402 5.71 -3.43 43.97
N ALA A 403 6.40 -3.36 42.84
CA ALA A 403 7.65 -4.08 42.60
C ALA A 403 8.89 -3.37 43.16
N GLY A 404 8.75 -2.18 43.78
CA GLY A 404 9.88 -1.37 44.26
C GLY A 404 10.67 -0.66 43.15
N ILE A 405 10.13 -0.59 41.94
CA ILE A 405 10.77 0.07 40.79
C ILE A 405 10.39 1.55 40.78
N GLU A 406 11.32 2.42 41.19
CA GLU A 406 11.09 3.86 41.18
C GLU A 406 11.03 4.42 39.76
N LYS A 407 12.05 4.15 38.92
CA LYS A 407 12.17 4.67 37.54
C LYS A 407 13.10 3.79 36.70
N GLU A 408 12.54 3.13 35.70
CA GLU A 408 13.31 2.40 34.67
C GLU A 408 12.90 2.82 33.27
N TYR A 409 13.82 2.72 32.30
CA TYR A 409 13.50 2.93 30.90
C TYR A 409 13.18 1.60 30.23
N ILE A 410 11.96 1.48 29.68
CA ILE A 410 11.50 0.30 28.95
C ILE A 410 11.23 0.63 27.49
N MET A 411 11.34 -0.35 26.61
CA MET A 411 10.90 -0.24 25.23
C MET A 411 9.46 -0.70 25.13
N LYS A 412 8.53 0.25 24.94
CA LYS A 412 7.11 -0.05 24.80
C LYS A 412 6.70 0.04 23.34
N GLN A 413 6.07 -1.02 22.84
CA GLN A 413 5.40 -1.00 21.54
C GLN A 413 4.07 -0.24 21.66
N VAL A 414 3.86 0.75 20.80
CA VAL A 414 2.57 1.45 20.71
C VAL A 414 2.16 1.61 19.26
N LEU A 415 1.21 0.76 18.85
CA LEU A 415 0.65 0.73 17.51
C LEU A 415 -0.32 1.91 17.28
N PRO A 416 -0.48 2.37 16.03
CA PRO A 416 -1.39 3.45 15.70
C PRO A 416 -2.85 2.95 15.72
N GLU A 417 -3.77 3.88 15.92
CA GLU A 417 -5.19 3.67 15.65
C GLU A 417 -5.45 3.98 14.17
N ILE A 418 -6.17 3.11 13.48
CA ILE A 418 -6.45 3.27 12.06
C ILE A 418 -7.92 3.66 11.89
N ILE A 419 -8.21 4.67 11.09
CA ILE A 419 -9.56 5.14 10.81
C ILE A 419 -9.83 5.06 9.31
N ILE A 420 -10.92 4.40 8.94
CA ILE A 420 -11.36 4.26 7.55
C ILE A 420 -12.38 5.34 7.23
N LEU A 421 -12.10 6.17 6.23
CA LEU A 421 -12.98 7.25 5.78
C LEU A 421 -13.85 6.79 4.58
N PRO A 422 -15.12 7.23 4.51
CA PRO A 422 -16.06 6.90 3.44
C PRO A 422 -15.72 7.64 2.14
N VAL A 423 -14.61 7.25 1.50
CA VAL A 423 -14.09 7.84 0.27
C VAL A 423 -13.37 6.79 -0.57
N VAL A 424 -13.37 6.96 -1.89
CA VAL A 424 -12.50 6.24 -2.81
C VAL A 424 -11.21 7.03 -2.99
N GLY A 425 -10.05 6.38 -2.83
CA GLY A 425 -8.80 7.11 -2.94
C GLY A 425 -7.57 6.25 -3.20
N SER A 426 -6.50 6.95 -3.57
CA SER A 426 -5.25 6.35 -3.99
C SER A 426 -4.12 6.47 -2.97
N ASN A 427 -4.39 7.07 -1.82
CA ASN A 427 -3.39 7.41 -0.81
C ASN A 427 -3.89 7.10 0.61
N GLY A 428 -2.94 6.85 1.51
CA GLY A 428 -3.16 6.89 2.96
C GLY A 428 -2.59 8.16 3.59
N SER A 429 -3.07 8.50 4.78
CA SER A 429 -2.59 9.66 5.55
C SER A 429 -2.07 9.25 6.92
N MET A 430 -0.83 9.66 7.25
CA MET A 430 -0.30 9.59 8.61
C MET A 430 -0.66 10.92 9.26
N TRP A 431 -1.79 10.96 9.97
CA TRP A 431 -2.38 12.22 10.45
C TRP A 431 -1.69 12.75 11.70
N GLN A 432 -1.33 11.86 12.63
CA GLN A 432 -0.56 12.23 13.81
C GLN A 432 0.28 11.07 14.32
N GLU A 433 1.47 11.40 14.79
CA GLU A 433 2.48 10.51 15.36
C GLU A 433 2.20 10.15 16.83
N ILE A 434 1.59 11.07 17.58
CA ILE A 434 1.12 10.86 18.95
C ILE A 434 -0.21 11.59 19.15
N SER A 435 -1.14 10.95 19.85
CA SER A 435 -2.38 11.58 20.31
C SER A 435 -2.13 12.27 21.65
N ILE A 436 -2.39 13.57 21.79
CA ILE A 436 -2.11 14.32 23.03
C ILE A 436 -0.59 14.41 23.32
N LYS A 437 -0.16 15.38 24.14
CA LYS A 437 1.25 15.63 24.52
C LYS A 437 1.99 14.47 25.23
N ARG A 438 1.36 13.32 25.48
CA ARG A 438 2.04 12.16 26.07
C ARG A 438 2.67 11.30 24.97
N ARG A 439 3.99 11.15 25.05
CA ARG A 439 4.79 10.36 24.11
C ARG A 439 4.36 8.90 23.95
N ASN A 440 3.64 8.34 24.93
CA ASN A 440 3.18 6.95 24.92
C ASN A 440 1.81 6.73 24.29
N ASN A 441 1.16 7.78 23.79
CA ASN A 441 -0.16 7.65 23.16
C ASN A 441 -0.06 7.27 21.68
N PRO A 442 -1.01 6.48 21.16
CA PRO A 442 -0.97 6.00 19.79
C PRO A 442 -1.05 7.14 18.77
N GLY A 443 -0.42 6.96 17.61
CA GLY A 443 -0.65 7.80 16.43
C GLY A 443 -1.98 7.45 15.75
N ARG A 444 -2.32 8.18 14.67
CA ARG A 444 -3.51 7.89 13.85
C ARG A 444 -3.17 7.83 12.36
N PHE A 445 -3.53 6.71 11.74
CA PHE A 445 -3.45 6.53 10.29
C PHE A 445 -4.85 6.53 9.71
N LEU A 446 -5.00 7.11 8.51
CA LEU A 446 -6.27 7.21 7.82
C LEU A 446 -6.17 6.52 6.47
N PHE A 447 -7.16 5.70 6.16
CA PHE A 447 -7.29 5.01 4.87
C PHE A 447 -8.65 5.30 4.23
N PRO A 448 -8.73 5.31 2.90
CA PRO A 448 -10.02 5.35 2.21
C PRO A 448 -10.75 4.02 2.41
N GLN A 449 -12.07 4.00 2.25
CA GLN A 449 -12.87 2.77 2.31
C GLN A 449 -12.66 1.90 1.05
N PHE A 450 -12.36 2.55 -0.07
CA PHE A 450 -12.01 1.91 -1.32
C PHE A 450 -10.67 2.45 -1.83
N ILE A 451 -9.79 1.55 -2.23
CA ILE A 451 -8.44 1.86 -2.69
C ILE A 451 -8.28 1.48 -4.16
N ASP A 452 -7.67 2.36 -4.96
CA ASP A 452 -7.36 2.13 -6.37
C ASP A 452 -5.86 1.86 -6.62
N SER A 453 -5.06 1.87 -5.55
CA SER A 453 -3.60 1.69 -5.57
C SER A 453 -3.15 0.55 -4.66
N ASN A 454 -1.86 0.21 -4.71
CA ASN A 454 -1.31 -0.88 -3.92
C ASN A 454 -1.28 -0.50 -2.41
N LEU A 455 -1.99 -1.28 -1.59
CA LEU A 455 -2.09 -1.07 -0.14
C LEU A 455 -0.73 -1.21 0.57
N ASP A 456 0.06 -2.23 0.22
CA ASP A 456 1.37 -2.48 0.83
C ASP A 456 2.33 -1.30 0.57
N ASP A 457 2.27 -0.71 -0.62
CA ASP A 457 3.05 0.48 -0.99
C ASP A 457 2.68 1.71 -0.15
N ILE A 458 1.37 1.92 0.07
CA ILE A 458 0.90 2.99 0.93
C ILE A 458 1.34 2.75 2.37
N MET A 459 1.20 1.51 2.86
CA MET A 459 1.57 1.15 4.22
C MET A 459 3.05 1.43 4.50
N ILE A 460 3.94 1.06 3.58
CA ILE A 460 5.39 1.35 3.67
C ILE A 460 5.64 2.86 3.76
N LYS A 461 4.97 3.67 2.93
CA LYS A 461 5.10 5.14 2.96
C LYS A 461 4.58 5.74 4.27
N LEU A 462 3.52 5.18 4.84
CA LEU A 462 2.99 5.62 6.14
C LEU A 462 3.95 5.30 7.29
N PHE A 463 4.56 4.11 7.30
CA PHE A 463 5.60 3.76 8.27
C PHE A 463 6.79 4.72 8.19
N ALA A 464 7.26 5.02 6.97
CA ALA A 464 8.35 5.98 6.77
C ALA A 464 7.99 7.36 7.35
N ARG A 465 6.82 7.90 7.00
CA ARG A 465 6.34 9.19 7.52
C ARG A 465 6.22 9.15 9.05
N PHE A 466 5.68 8.07 9.59
CA PHE A 466 5.52 7.90 11.02
C PHE A 466 6.86 7.87 11.75
N ARG A 467 7.85 7.09 11.27
CA ARG A 467 9.20 7.06 11.87
C ARG A 467 9.86 8.42 11.89
N TRP A 468 9.76 9.14 10.77
CA TRP A 468 10.32 10.48 10.65
C TRP A 468 9.69 11.43 11.67
N GLU A 469 8.36 11.50 11.70
CA GLU A 469 7.62 12.43 12.56
C GLU A 469 7.72 12.04 14.04
N LEU A 470 7.69 10.76 14.37
CA LEU A 470 7.91 10.27 15.73
C LEU A 470 9.31 10.64 16.23
N CYS A 471 10.34 10.45 15.41
CA CYS A 471 11.70 10.84 15.77
C CYS A 471 11.80 12.35 16.01
N ARG A 472 11.22 13.16 15.11
CA ARG A 472 11.17 14.63 15.22
C ARG A 472 10.46 15.05 16.52
N CYS A 473 9.35 14.40 16.85
CA CYS A 473 8.56 14.65 18.06
C CYS A 473 9.31 14.28 19.35
N ILE A 474 10.03 13.14 19.36
CA ILE A 474 10.84 12.70 20.51
C ILE A 474 12.01 13.66 20.77
N GLN A 475 12.72 14.09 19.72
CA GLN A 475 13.88 14.97 19.83
C GLN A 475 13.51 16.43 20.12
N GLY A 476 12.25 16.85 19.86
CA GLY A 476 11.77 18.19 20.17
C GLY A 476 12.59 19.24 19.43
N THR A 477 13.18 20.21 20.15
CA THR A 477 14.00 21.29 19.54
C THR A 477 15.33 20.80 18.97
N ALA A 478 15.84 19.64 19.42
CA ALA A 478 17.11 19.07 18.98
C ALA A 478 16.99 18.18 17.74
N TRP A 479 15.82 18.13 17.08
CA TRP A 479 15.56 17.22 15.95
C TRP A 479 16.51 17.39 14.75
N ASN A 480 17.10 18.57 14.60
CA ASN A 480 18.07 18.90 13.54
C ASN A 480 19.44 19.30 14.11
N ASP A 481 19.75 18.92 15.36
CA ASP A 481 21.06 19.20 15.97
C ASP A 481 21.97 17.98 15.84
N LEU A 482 23.04 18.10 15.06
CA LEU A 482 24.01 17.02 14.84
C LEU A 482 24.79 16.64 16.11
N LYS A 483 24.80 17.49 17.15
CA LYS A 483 25.32 17.13 18.48
C LYS A 483 24.51 15.99 19.10
N HIS A 484 23.21 15.95 18.81
CA HIS A 484 22.27 14.93 19.25
C HIS A 484 21.92 14.00 18.09
N LYS A 485 22.84 13.08 17.77
CA LYS A 485 22.71 12.15 16.64
C LYS A 485 21.39 11.36 16.70
N SER A 486 20.52 11.63 15.75
CA SER A 486 19.23 10.99 15.54
C SER A 486 19.00 10.73 14.05
N LEU A 487 17.99 9.93 13.72
CA LEU A 487 17.59 9.67 12.34
C LEU A 487 17.40 10.98 11.58
N THR A 488 16.63 11.92 12.15
CA THR A 488 16.32 13.18 11.48
C THR A 488 17.56 14.07 11.36
N SER A 489 18.37 14.21 12.41
CA SER A 489 19.53 15.11 12.36
C SER A 489 20.59 14.63 11.36
N GLU A 490 20.95 13.34 11.38
CA GLU A 490 21.97 12.80 10.47
C GLU A 490 21.46 12.72 9.03
N TYR A 491 20.17 12.44 8.83
CA TYR A 491 19.58 12.39 7.48
C TYR A 491 19.40 13.79 6.88
N VAL A 492 19.03 14.80 7.66
CA VAL A 492 18.98 16.19 7.18
C VAL A 492 20.38 16.67 6.79
N ASP A 493 21.39 16.41 7.62
CA ASP A 493 22.79 16.73 7.33
C ASP A 493 23.25 16.05 6.03
N TYR A 494 22.95 14.76 5.87
CA TYR A 494 23.22 14.00 4.64
C TYR A 494 22.64 14.69 3.39
N ILE A 495 21.36 15.04 3.42
CA ILE A 495 20.68 15.68 2.27
C ILE A 495 21.16 17.13 2.05
N GLN A 496 21.59 17.85 3.08
CA GLN A 496 22.09 19.22 2.93
C GLN A 496 23.51 19.26 2.36
N PHE A 497 24.39 18.34 2.80
CA PHE A 497 25.81 18.38 2.47
C PHE A 497 26.25 17.33 1.44
N TYR A 498 25.32 16.63 0.78
CA TYR A 498 25.63 15.56 -0.19
C TYR A 498 26.62 15.96 -1.28
N ARG A 499 26.63 17.22 -1.73
CA ARG A 499 27.55 17.71 -2.78
C ARG A 499 29.02 17.62 -2.37
N ARG A 500 29.30 17.82 -1.07
CA ARG A 500 30.65 17.80 -0.47
C ARG A 500 31.03 16.41 0.05
N ASN A 501 30.12 15.43 -0.03
CA ASN A 501 30.38 14.10 0.49
C ASN A 501 31.30 13.32 -0.48
N HIS A 502 32.45 12.89 0.02
CA HIS A 502 33.45 12.13 -0.73
C HIS A 502 33.05 10.65 -0.95
N ASP A 503 32.10 10.13 -0.16
CA ASP A 503 31.60 8.76 -0.29
C ASP A 503 30.59 8.58 -1.44
N LEU A 504 30.19 9.69 -2.10
CA LEU A 504 29.28 9.69 -3.24
C LEU A 504 30.04 9.98 -4.54
N SER A 505 29.90 9.10 -5.52
CA SER A 505 30.32 9.39 -6.90
C SER A 505 29.48 10.50 -7.52
N GLU A 506 30.00 11.19 -8.53
CA GLU A 506 29.27 12.27 -9.23
C GLU A 506 27.93 11.79 -9.82
N GLU A 507 27.89 10.58 -10.39
CA GLU A 507 26.63 9.97 -10.86
C GLU A 507 25.59 9.80 -9.74
N ARG A 508 26.04 9.38 -8.53
CA ARG A 508 25.16 9.22 -7.36
C ARG A 508 24.68 10.57 -6.83
N LYS A 509 25.51 11.61 -6.89
CA LYS A 509 25.10 12.98 -6.53
C LYS A 509 24.02 13.51 -7.47
N GLU A 510 24.12 13.25 -8.77
CA GLU A 510 23.08 13.66 -9.72
C GLU A 510 21.78 12.88 -9.53
N LYS A 511 21.85 11.56 -9.27
CA LYS A 511 20.68 10.75 -8.89
C LYS A 511 20.01 11.28 -7.62
N LEU A 512 20.78 11.63 -6.60
CA LEU A 512 20.26 12.21 -5.36
C LEU A 512 19.61 13.57 -5.59
N LYS A 513 20.18 14.42 -6.45
CA LYS A 513 19.58 15.69 -6.85
C LYS A 513 18.21 15.50 -7.52
N LEU A 514 18.08 14.51 -8.40
CA LEU A 514 16.78 14.14 -9.00
C LEU A 514 15.80 13.63 -7.94
N GLN A 515 16.27 12.85 -6.95
CA GLN A 515 15.44 12.39 -5.84
C GLN A 515 14.98 13.54 -4.94
N ILE A 516 15.85 14.50 -4.64
CA ILE A 516 15.52 15.73 -3.90
C ILE A 516 14.44 16.52 -4.64
N GLN A 517 14.54 16.62 -5.96
CA GLN A 517 13.53 17.26 -6.80
C GLN A 517 12.20 16.51 -6.74
N LYS A 518 12.21 15.16 -6.83
CA LYS A 518 11.01 14.33 -6.67
C LYS A 518 10.34 14.52 -5.30
N GLY A 519 11.15 14.61 -4.25
CA GLY A 519 10.70 14.91 -2.88
C GLY A 519 10.31 16.37 -2.66
N ARG A 520 10.30 17.22 -3.70
CA ARG A 520 9.97 18.66 -3.63
C ARG A 520 10.78 19.44 -2.59
N ASN A 521 12.06 19.08 -2.41
CA ASN A 521 12.95 19.60 -1.38
C ASN A 521 12.47 19.36 0.08
N ASN A 522 11.48 18.49 0.29
CA ASN A 522 11.04 18.11 1.62
C ASN A 522 11.83 16.87 2.07
N THR A 523 12.73 17.04 3.04
CA THR A 523 13.58 15.95 3.56
C THR A 523 12.77 14.73 4.02
N ARG A 524 11.57 14.94 4.58
CA ARG A 524 10.67 13.84 4.94
C ARG A 524 10.27 13.01 3.73
N GLU A 525 9.83 13.63 2.64
CA GLU A 525 9.44 12.87 1.43
C GLU A 525 10.65 12.22 0.76
N ILE A 526 11.84 12.82 0.87
CA ILE A 526 13.08 12.21 0.39
C ILE A 526 13.42 10.96 1.20
N PHE A 527 13.25 11.01 2.53
CA PHE A 527 13.37 9.85 3.42
C PHE A 527 12.35 8.76 3.08
N VAL A 528 11.12 9.12 2.76
CA VAL A 528 10.08 8.15 2.35
C VAL A 528 10.51 7.36 1.11
N ILE A 529 11.14 8.02 0.12
CA ILE A 529 11.65 7.34 -1.09
C ILE A 529 12.74 6.34 -0.74
N ASP A 530 13.72 6.73 0.10
CA ASP A 530 14.81 5.84 0.51
C ASP A 530 14.31 4.68 1.38
N TYR A 531 13.37 4.95 2.29
CA TYR A 531 12.74 3.93 3.12
C TYR A 531 11.91 2.94 2.28
N GLU A 532 11.20 3.41 1.24
CA GLU A 532 10.48 2.52 0.33
C GLU A 532 11.45 1.58 -0.42
N ALA A 533 12.59 2.10 -0.87
CA ALA A 533 13.64 1.29 -1.49
C ALA A 533 14.32 0.33 -0.48
N TRP A 534 14.44 0.74 0.79
CA TRP A 534 14.95 -0.08 1.89
C TRP A 534 14.06 -1.31 2.14
N ILE A 535 12.77 -1.09 2.32
CA ILE A 535 11.82 -2.16 2.66
C ILE A 535 11.53 -3.06 1.47
N LYS A 536 11.33 -2.52 0.26
CA LYS A 536 11.01 -3.35 -0.93
C LYS A 536 12.23 -4.00 -1.57
N GLY A 537 13.35 -3.27 -1.61
CA GLY A 537 14.56 -3.69 -2.31
C GLY A 537 15.56 -4.33 -1.38
N GLU A 538 16.13 -3.55 -0.48
CA GLU A 538 17.29 -3.97 0.31
C GLU A 538 16.94 -5.09 1.30
N ALA A 539 15.71 -5.16 1.81
CA ALA A 539 15.23 -6.27 2.64
C ALA A 539 15.23 -7.63 1.91
N SER A 540 15.13 -7.64 0.57
CA SER A 540 15.25 -8.84 -0.26
C SER A 540 16.67 -9.06 -0.82
N GLY A 541 17.63 -8.21 -0.45
CA GLY A 541 19.01 -8.26 -0.91
C GLY A 541 19.26 -7.52 -2.23
N ALA A 542 18.27 -6.83 -2.79
CA ALA A 542 18.44 -6.00 -3.98
C ALA A 542 19.04 -4.63 -3.60
N ILE A 543 20.28 -4.39 -4.04
CA ILE A 543 21.02 -3.14 -3.79
C ILE A 543 20.39 -2.00 -4.60
N ARG A 544 19.67 -1.09 -3.92
CA ARG A 544 19.00 0.07 -4.53
C ARG A 544 19.52 1.40 -3.99
N LEU A 545 19.97 1.41 -2.74
CA LEU A 545 20.41 2.62 -2.05
C LEU A 545 21.90 2.88 -2.26
N ASN A 546 22.31 4.13 -2.04
CA ASN A 546 23.72 4.45 -1.91
C ASN A 546 24.24 4.06 -0.52
N LYS A 547 25.57 4.03 -0.35
CA LYS A 547 26.23 3.63 0.90
C LYS A 547 25.73 4.44 2.11
N VAL A 548 25.69 5.77 1.99
CA VAL A 548 25.35 6.67 3.10
C VAL A 548 23.89 6.49 3.54
N ALA A 549 22.95 6.46 2.59
CA ALA A 549 21.54 6.22 2.88
C ALA A 549 21.31 4.84 3.52
N ARG A 550 22.00 3.81 3.02
CA ARG A 550 21.96 2.47 3.60
C ARG A 550 22.46 2.44 5.03
N ASP A 551 23.60 3.06 5.32
CA ASP A 551 24.18 3.07 6.68
C ASP A 551 23.26 3.78 7.68
N LEU A 552 22.59 4.87 7.25
CA LEU A 552 21.60 5.58 8.06
C LEU A 552 20.36 4.71 8.34
N LEU A 553 19.77 4.10 7.31
CA LEU A 553 18.60 3.24 7.44
C LEU A 553 18.92 1.98 8.25
N ALA A 554 20.06 1.33 8.01
CA ALA A 554 20.54 0.20 8.80
C ALA A 554 20.73 0.54 10.28
N THR A 555 21.13 1.78 10.59
CA THR A 555 21.33 2.24 11.98
C THR A 555 20.02 2.54 12.70
N TYR A 556 19.07 3.18 12.02
CA TYR A 556 17.87 3.75 12.66
C TYR A 556 16.56 3.04 12.33
N CYS A 557 16.53 2.25 11.26
CA CYS A 557 15.42 1.41 10.79
C CYS A 557 15.92 -0.03 10.56
N PRO A 558 16.45 -0.69 11.60
CA PRO A 558 17.05 -2.01 11.48
C PRO A 558 16.01 -3.06 11.05
N PHE A 559 16.44 -3.97 10.17
CA PHE A 559 15.61 -5.13 9.83
C PHE A 559 15.54 -6.12 11.01
N SER A 560 14.50 -6.95 10.99
CA SER A 560 14.40 -8.11 11.89
C SER A 560 15.64 -9.01 11.78
N LYS A 561 15.96 -9.70 12.89
CA LYS A 561 17.13 -10.58 12.98
C LYS A 561 17.22 -11.58 11.83
N GLU A 562 16.10 -12.20 11.46
CA GLU A 562 16.06 -13.18 10.37
C GLU A 562 16.50 -12.59 9.03
N ILE A 563 16.08 -11.36 8.71
CA ILE A 563 16.47 -10.67 7.48
C ILE A 563 17.95 -10.30 7.54
N ARG A 564 18.43 -9.77 8.67
CA ARG A 564 19.84 -9.39 8.83
C ARG A 564 20.79 -10.59 8.72
N GLU A 565 20.43 -11.73 9.28
CA GLU A 565 21.22 -12.97 9.17
C GLU A 565 21.31 -13.45 7.73
N LYS A 566 20.21 -13.39 6.97
CA LYS A 566 20.21 -13.71 5.53
C LYS A 566 21.10 -12.76 4.73
N LEU A 567 21.00 -11.45 5.00
CA LEU A 567 21.77 -10.41 4.31
C LEU A 567 23.24 -10.36 4.72
N ALA A 568 23.61 -10.88 5.90
CA ALA A 568 25.00 -10.94 6.39
C ALA A 568 25.92 -11.81 5.50
N THR A 569 25.36 -12.60 4.58
CA THR A 569 26.10 -13.29 3.52
C THR A 569 26.80 -12.33 2.56
N GLN A 570 26.32 -11.09 2.45
CA GLN A 570 26.86 -10.08 1.57
C GLN A 570 27.73 -9.08 2.37
N PRO A 571 29.02 -8.89 2.03
CA PRO A 571 29.93 -8.01 2.78
C PRO A 571 29.44 -6.56 2.93
N LEU A 572 28.72 -6.06 1.92
CA LEU A 572 28.19 -4.70 1.89
C LEU A 572 27.14 -4.44 2.99
N PHE A 573 26.34 -5.45 3.35
CA PHE A 573 25.38 -5.33 4.45
C PHE A 573 26.05 -5.51 5.82
N VAL A 574 27.10 -6.32 5.92
CA VAL A 574 27.90 -6.45 7.15
C VAL A 574 28.50 -5.11 7.57
N GLU A 575 29.05 -4.35 6.60
CA GLU A 575 29.59 -3.01 6.87
C GLU A 575 28.49 -2.05 7.37
N ALA A 576 27.33 -2.04 6.70
CA ALA A 576 26.21 -1.18 7.07
C ALA A 576 25.64 -1.49 8.45
N PHE A 577 25.53 -2.78 8.82
CA PHE A 577 25.01 -3.21 10.13
C PHE A 577 26.02 -3.06 11.28
N ALA A 578 27.30 -2.80 11.01
CA ALA A 578 28.33 -2.77 12.05
C ALA A 578 28.11 -1.64 13.09
N ARG A 579 27.62 -0.46 12.67
CA ARG A 579 27.28 0.62 13.61
C ARG A 579 26.10 0.23 14.50
N TYR A 580 25.07 -0.33 13.90
CA TYR A 580 23.89 -0.82 14.59
C TYR A 580 24.24 -1.89 15.63
N GLN A 581 24.96 -2.95 15.23
CA GLN A 581 25.36 -4.05 16.11
C GLN A 581 26.18 -3.58 17.33
N ARG A 582 27.10 -2.63 17.13
CA ARG A 582 27.87 -2.03 18.24
C ARG A 582 26.97 -1.31 19.24
N ASN A 583 25.99 -0.53 18.75
CA ASN A 583 25.04 0.18 19.59
C ASN A 583 24.14 -0.80 20.37
N THR A 584 23.59 -1.81 19.69
CA THR A 584 22.73 -2.83 20.31
C THR A 584 23.49 -3.63 21.37
N THR A 585 24.72 -4.09 21.07
CA THR A 585 25.56 -4.84 22.04
C THR A 585 25.87 -4.00 23.28
N LYS A 586 26.15 -2.70 23.10
CA LYS A 586 26.35 -1.79 24.23
C LYS A 586 25.08 -1.68 25.08
N LYS A 587 23.91 -1.56 24.44
CA LYS A 587 22.63 -1.44 25.13
C LYS A 587 22.24 -2.71 25.89
N ILE A 588 22.47 -3.88 25.31
CA ILE A 588 22.27 -5.17 26.00
C ILE A 588 23.12 -5.24 27.27
N ARG A 589 24.41 -4.90 27.18
CA ARG A 589 25.30 -4.88 28.36
C ARG A 589 24.85 -3.90 29.42
N GLU A 590 24.39 -2.70 29.04
CA GLU A 590 23.83 -1.71 29.96
C GLU A 590 22.60 -2.27 30.69
N LEU A 591 21.70 -2.95 29.98
CA LEU A 591 20.50 -3.56 30.55
C LEU A 591 20.83 -4.76 31.45
N GLU A 592 21.77 -5.62 31.06
CA GLU A 592 22.21 -6.77 31.88
C GLU A 592 22.79 -6.29 33.22
N LEU A 593 23.64 -5.26 33.19
CA LEU A 593 24.17 -4.64 34.41
C LEU A 593 23.06 -4.05 35.28
N ARG A 594 22.05 -3.42 34.67
CA ARG A 594 20.91 -2.86 35.40
C ARG A 594 20.05 -3.97 36.03
N PHE A 595 19.79 -5.06 35.31
CA PHE A 595 19.00 -6.18 35.82
C PHE A 595 19.71 -6.89 36.96
N HIS A 596 21.03 -7.05 36.88
CA HIS A 596 21.83 -7.55 37.99
C HIS A 596 21.77 -6.64 39.23
N ALA A 597 21.76 -5.31 39.05
CA ALA A 597 21.59 -4.38 40.15
C ALA A 597 20.21 -4.52 40.82
N LEU A 598 19.13 -4.58 40.03
CA LEU A 598 17.77 -4.78 40.54
C LEU A 598 17.61 -6.12 41.28
N THR A 599 18.20 -7.19 40.73
CA THR A 599 18.20 -8.51 41.39
C THR A 599 18.93 -8.48 42.73
N LYS A 600 20.04 -7.73 42.82
CA LYS A 600 20.79 -7.54 44.06
C LYS A 600 20.01 -6.74 45.10
N GLU A 601 19.16 -5.82 44.65
CA GLU A 601 18.21 -5.06 45.47
C GLU A 601 16.96 -5.88 45.87
N LYS A 602 16.88 -7.16 45.45
CA LYS A 602 15.75 -8.08 45.66
C LYS A 602 14.45 -7.62 45.00
N ILE A 603 14.56 -6.85 43.93
CA ILE A 603 13.43 -6.45 43.09
C ILE A 603 13.21 -7.56 42.04
N GLU A 604 11.98 -8.06 41.94
CA GLU A 604 11.62 -9.02 40.89
C GLU A 604 11.57 -8.31 39.52
N LEU A 605 12.12 -8.99 38.50
CA LEU A 605 12.08 -8.50 37.13
C LEU A 605 10.64 -8.58 36.61
N THR A 606 10.05 -7.43 36.31
CA THR A 606 8.71 -7.39 35.72
C THR A 606 8.75 -7.77 34.24
N LYS A 607 7.61 -8.22 33.72
CA LYS A 607 7.46 -8.60 32.31
C LYS A 607 7.91 -7.49 31.35
N GLU A 608 7.67 -6.23 31.66
CA GLU A 608 8.06 -5.10 30.82
C GLU A 608 9.58 -4.93 30.69
N LEU A 609 10.34 -5.31 31.71
CA LEU A 609 11.80 -5.34 31.66
C LEU A 609 12.28 -6.51 30.81
N GLU A 610 11.69 -7.70 30.98
CA GLU A 610 11.99 -8.87 30.14
C GLU A 610 11.66 -8.64 28.67
N ASP A 611 10.52 -8.04 28.37
CA ASP A 611 10.10 -7.65 27.01
C ASP A 611 11.10 -6.66 26.40
N THR A 612 11.61 -5.71 27.19
CA THR A 612 12.65 -4.76 26.74
C THR A 612 13.96 -5.48 26.40
N MET A 613 14.39 -6.45 27.21
CA MET A 613 15.57 -7.25 26.92
C MET A 613 15.38 -8.10 25.67
N SER A 614 14.20 -8.72 25.52
CA SER A 614 13.84 -9.53 24.35
C SER A 614 13.84 -8.69 23.08
N PHE A 615 13.27 -7.48 23.13
CA PHE A 615 13.34 -6.50 22.06
C PHE A 615 14.79 -6.24 21.61
N TYR A 616 15.72 -5.94 22.52
CA TYR A 616 17.12 -5.71 22.12
C TYR A 616 17.85 -6.97 21.63
N ARG A 617 17.41 -8.17 22.01
CA ARG A 617 17.99 -9.45 21.56
C ARG A 617 17.45 -9.91 20.21
N GLU A 618 16.20 -9.57 19.91
CA GLU A 618 15.56 -9.79 18.61
C GLU A 618 15.95 -8.70 17.58
N LEU A 619 16.62 -7.62 18.04
CA LEU A 619 17.02 -6.41 17.30
C LEU A 619 18.22 -6.61 16.41
#